data_AF-A0A4V2JX90-F1
#
_entry.id   AF-A0A4V2JX90-F1
#
_cell.length_a   1.000
_cell.length_b   1.000
_cell.length_c   1.000
_cell.angle_alpha   90.00
_cell.angle_beta   90.00
_cell.angle_gamma   90.00
#
_symmetry.space_group_name_H-M   'P 1'
#
loop_
_entity.id
_entity.type
_entity.pdbx_description
1 polymer ?
#
loop_
_entity_poly.entity_id
_entity_poly.type
_entity_poly.pdbx_seq_one_letter_code
_entity_poly.pdbx_strand_id
1 'polypeptide(L)'
;MFKIEFKFISFRYFYLIWNRPDIFILDKKKNKITLIEVGITSQDSLQKVETKKLRKYDLLANELGLIYKCSVEIIPYVMTWDGIVTKYHKSHLKRLEIPMNVEAYIQSIVLKKTVETISFDRRRGLDSGLNAEESWERALMGVIIGSEMHEEPIPPLKEAKREEDGVKILK
;
A
#
# COMPACT_ATOMS: atom_id res chain seq x y z
N MET A 1 6.08 -9.32 29.13
CA MET A 1 4.99 -8.37 28.84
C MET A 1 5.41 -7.47 27.68
N PHE A 2 5.02 -7.84 26.46
CA PHE A 2 5.23 -7.01 25.26
C PHE A 2 4.28 -5.83 25.32
N LYS A 3 4.81 -4.62 25.50
CA LYS A 3 4.01 -3.40 25.45
C LYS A 3 3.93 -2.99 23.98
N ILE A 4 2.86 -3.37 23.30
CA ILE A 4 2.58 -2.91 21.93
C ILE A 4 2.11 -1.45 22.07
N GLU A 5 3.04 -0.50 22.03
CA GLU A 5 2.71 0.92 21.92
C GLU A 5 2.40 1.20 20.44
N PHE A 6 1.11 1.33 20.09
CA PHE A 6 0.70 1.95 18.83
C PHE A 6 1.03 3.45 18.90
N LYS A 7 2.29 3.81 18.68
CA LYS A 7 2.65 5.21 18.45
C LYS A 7 2.36 5.52 16.99
N PHE A 8 1.26 6.24 16.74
CA PHE A 8 1.14 7.05 15.54
C PHE A 8 2.24 8.12 15.60
N ILE A 9 3.35 7.86 14.91
CA ILE A 9 4.46 8.81 14.80
C ILE A 9 4.03 9.88 13.79
N SER A 10 3.78 11.08 14.31
CA SER A 10 3.66 12.32 13.52
C SER A 10 5.03 12.68 12.94
N PHE A 11 5.44 12.03 11.86
CA PHE A 11 6.53 12.50 11.00
C PHE A 11 5.92 12.91 9.67
N ARG A 12 5.87 14.23 9.42
CA ARG A 12 5.69 14.86 8.10
C ARG A 12 4.60 14.22 7.24
N TYR A 13 3.36 14.68 7.48
CA TYR A 13 2.06 14.20 6.99
C TYR A 13 1.92 13.81 5.49
N PHE A 14 2.89 14.08 4.61
CA PHE A 14 2.73 13.84 3.17
C PHE A 14 3.33 12.51 2.66
N TYR A 15 4.50 12.06 3.16
CA TYR A 15 5.15 10.83 2.65
C TYR A 15 4.61 9.53 3.29
N LEU A 16 4.10 9.61 4.52
CA LEU A 16 3.55 8.47 5.27
C LEU A 16 2.13 8.06 4.85
N ILE A 17 1.36 8.95 4.20
CA ILE A 17 0.04 8.60 3.64
C ILE A 17 0.20 7.61 2.48
N TRP A 18 1.26 7.77 1.68
CA TRP A 18 1.47 6.97 0.49
C TRP A 18 2.21 5.65 0.73
N ASN A 19 3.04 5.56 1.78
CA ASN A 19 3.91 4.40 2.01
C ASN A 19 3.78 3.80 3.42
N ARG A 20 2.54 3.59 3.87
CA ARG A 20 2.23 3.04 5.18
C ARG A 20 2.28 1.50 5.17
N PRO A 21 3.05 0.84 6.05
CA PRO A 21 2.98 -0.62 6.23
C PRO A 21 1.68 -1.03 6.94
N ASP A 22 1.22 -2.27 6.73
CA ASP A 22 0.02 -2.79 7.37
C ASP A 22 0.16 -2.82 8.91
N ILE A 23 1.32 -3.26 9.40
CA ILE A 23 1.64 -3.25 10.83
C ILE A 23 3.04 -2.68 11.02
N PHE A 24 3.16 -1.79 12.01
CA PHE A 24 4.42 -1.18 12.44
C PHE A 24 4.64 -1.49 13.92
N ILE A 25 5.78 -2.10 14.24
CA ILE A 25 6.14 -2.46 15.63
C ILE A 25 7.47 -1.78 15.97
N LEU A 26 7.49 -0.97 17.02
CA LEU A 26 8.71 -0.41 17.60
C LEU A 26 8.99 -1.08 18.94
N ASP A 27 9.99 -1.95 18.99
CA ASP A 27 10.50 -2.53 20.22
C ASP A 27 11.66 -1.68 20.74
N LYS A 28 11.37 -0.82 21.73
CA LYS A 28 12.37 0.02 22.39
C LYS A 28 13.40 -0.77 23.19
N LYS A 29 13.05 -1.96 23.70
CA LYS A 29 13.97 -2.78 24.51
C LYS A 29 14.99 -3.48 23.62
N LYS A 30 14.53 -4.03 22.49
CA LYS A 30 15.39 -4.68 21.49
C LYS A 30 16.04 -3.67 20.51
N ASN A 31 15.74 -2.37 20.66
CA ASN A 31 16.11 -1.30 19.72
C ASN A 31 15.89 -1.71 18.25
N LYS A 32 14.66 -2.13 17.95
CA LYS A 32 14.29 -2.73 16.67
C LYS A 32 12.92 -2.24 16.20
N ILE A 33 12.84 -1.88 14.92
CA ILE A 33 11.58 -1.64 14.22
C ILE A 33 11.28 -2.85 13.34
N THR A 34 10.03 -3.31 13.33
CA THR A 34 9.55 -4.35 12.43
C THR A 34 8.38 -3.80 11.62
N LEU A 35 8.51 -3.87 10.29
CA LEU A 35 7.49 -3.53 9.31
C LEU A 35 6.88 -4.83 8.81
N ILE A 36 5.59 -5.03 8.99
CA ILE A 36 4.90 -6.23 8.50
C ILE A 36 3.93 -5.80 7.41
N GLU A 37 4.02 -6.51 6.30
CA GLU A 37 3.17 -6.32 5.14
C GLU A 37 2.44 -7.64 4.86
N VAL A 38 1.13 -7.62 5.00
CA VAL A 38 0.27 -8.80 4.88
C VAL A 38 -0.22 -8.92 3.44
N GLY A 39 -0.22 -10.13 2.89
CA GLY A 39 -0.72 -10.40 1.54
C GLY A 39 -1.56 -11.66 1.50
N ILE A 40 -2.78 -11.55 1.00
CA ILE A 40 -3.59 -12.71 0.58
C ILE A 40 -3.51 -12.79 -0.94
N THR A 41 -3.17 -13.95 -1.49
CA THR A 41 -2.87 -14.07 -2.92
C THR A 41 -3.23 -15.45 -3.50
N SER A 42 -3.11 -15.60 -4.83
CA SER A 42 -3.26 -16.89 -5.49
C SER A 42 -1.99 -17.72 -5.34
N GLN A 43 -2.10 -19.04 -5.43
CA GLN A 43 -0.96 -19.93 -5.29
C GLN A 43 0.18 -19.63 -6.30
N ASP A 44 -0.17 -19.31 -7.54
CA ASP A 44 0.80 -19.05 -8.62
C ASP A 44 1.63 -17.77 -8.40
N SER A 45 1.06 -16.79 -7.69
CA SER A 45 1.70 -15.49 -7.47
C SER A 45 2.39 -15.36 -6.12
N LEU A 46 2.34 -16.43 -5.30
CA LEU A 46 2.82 -16.44 -3.92
C LEU A 46 4.27 -15.95 -3.77
N GLN A 47 5.21 -16.50 -4.56
CA GLN A 47 6.63 -16.10 -4.52
C GLN A 47 6.86 -14.67 -5.03
N LYS A 48 6.10 -14.26 -6.07
CA LYS A 48 6.21 -12.93 -6.66
C LYS A 48 5.73 -11.86 -5.68
N VAL A 49 4.60 -12.10 -5.01
CA VAL A 49 4.02 -11.19 -4.02
C VAL A 49 4.91 -11.09 -2.78
N GLU A 50 5.44 -12.22 -2.30
CA GLU A 50 6.37 -12.24 -1.17
C GLU A 50 7.62 -11.38 -1.46
N THR A 51 8.26 -11.58 -2.62
CA THR A 51 9.45 -10.81 -3.00
C THR A 51 9.15 -9.33 -3.18
N LYS A 52 8.01 -9.00 -3.81
CA LYS A 52 7.58 -7.60 -3.99
C LYS A 52 7.35 -6.90 -2.65
N LYS A 53 6.69 -7.58 -1.70
CA LYS A 53 6.42 -7.03 -0.37
C LYS A 53 7.69 -6.89 0.47
N LEU A 54 8.63 -7.83 0.36
CA LEU A 54 9.91 -7.74 1.05
C LEU A 54 10.70 -6.47 0.66
N ARG A 55 10.73 -6.13 -0.63
CA ARG A 55 11.51 -4.98 -1.14
C ARG A 55 10.76 -3.64 -1.11
N LYS A 56 9.46 -3.65 -0.83
CA LYS A 56 8.58 -2.46 -0.89
C LYS A 56 9.09 -1.32 0.00
N TYR A 57 9.66 -1.67 1.15
CA TYR A 57 10.04 -0.71 2.18
C TYR A 57 11.55 -0.58 2.38
N ASP A 58 12.39 -1.04 1.45
CA ASP A 58 13.85 -1.00 1.60
C ASP A 58 14.37 0.43 1.88
N LEU A 59 13.86 1.42 1.14
CA LEU A 59 14.20 2.84 1.35
C LEU A 59 13.70 3.35 2.71
N LEU A 60 12.45 3.05 3.05
CA LEU A 60 11.84 3.46 4.31
C LEU A 60 12.58 2.86 5.51
N ALA A 61 13.01 1.60 5.40
CA ALA A 61 13.77 0.92 6.43
C ALA A 61 15.11 1.60 6.69
N ASN A 62 15.80 2.05 5.64
CA ASN A 62 17.05 2.79 5.77
C ASN A 62 16.84 4.14 6.48
N GLU A 63 15.83 4.91 6.08
CA GLU A 63 15.52 6.19 6.70
C GLU A 63 15.15 6.03 8.19
N LEU A 64 14.29 5.07 8.51
CA LEU A 64 13.90 4.77 9.88
C LEU A 64 15.10 4.33 10.72
N GLY A 65 16.00 3.52 10.16
CA GLY A 65 17.23 3.09 10.81
C GLY A 65 18.13 4.26 11.19
N LEU A 66 18.23 5.28 10.32
CA LEU A 66 19.00 6.50 10.60
C LEU A 66 18.33 7.39 11.66
N ILE A 67 17.02 7.61 11.56
CA ILE A 67 16.26 8.49 12.47
C ILE A 67 16.26 7.93 13.89
N TYR A 68 15.92 6.65 14.03
CA TYR A 68 15.75 6.01 15.33
C TYR A 68 17.04 5.36 15.85
N LYS A 69 18.10 5.31 15.01
CA LYS A 69 19.36 4.62 15.33
C LYS A 69 19.12 3.18 15.78
N CYS A 70 18.26 2.47 15.05
CA CYS A 70 17.78 1.14 15.40
C CYS A 70 17.83 0.18 14.20
N SER A 71 17.81 -1.13 14.46
CA SER A 71 17.68 -2.13 13.39
C SER A 71 16.25 -2.11 12.84
N VAL A 72 16.10 -2.15 11.52
CA VAL A 72 14.78 -2.21 10.87
C VAL A 72 14.66 -3.51 10.08
N GLU A 73 13.55 -4.21 10.26
CA GLU A 73 13.28 -5.49 9.62
C GLU A 73 11.95 -5.42 8.87
N ILE A 74 11.95 -5.85 7.60
CA ILE A 74 10.74 -6.00 6.79
C ILE A 74 10.35 -7.47 6.76
N ILE A 75 9.11 -7.76 7.13
CA ILE A 75 8.56 -9.12 7.16
C ILE A 75 7.32 -9.18 6.25
N PRO A 76 7.41 -9.86 5.09
CA PRO A 76 6.23 -10.18 4.31
C PRO A 76 5.46 -11.33 4.97
N TYR A 77 4.21 -11.11 5.34
CA TYR A 77 3.30 -12.16 5.80
C TYR A 77 2.34 -12.51 4.69
N VAL A 78 2.75 -13.43 3.81
CA VAL A 78 1.97 -13.80 2.63
C VAL A 78 1.39 -15.20 2.81
N MET A 79 0.11 -15.34 2.48
CA MET A 79 -0.61 -16.62 2.44
C MET A 79 -1.62 -16.62 1.31
N THR A 80 -2.07 -17.80 0.93
CA THR A 80 -3.13 -17.95 -0.06
C THR A 80 -4.50 -17.93 0.60
N TRP A 81 -5.54 -17.65 -0.19
CA TRP A 81 -6.91 -17.75 0.28
C TRP A 81 -7.30 -19.20 0.68
N ASP A 82 -6.53 -20.20 0.23
CA ASP A 82 -6.66 -21.64 0.56
C ASP A 82 -5.81 -22.04 1.79
N GLY A 83 -5.16 -21.08 2.45
CA GLY A 83 -4.37 -21.32 3.67
C GLY A 83 -2.95 -21.86 3.41
N ILE A 84 -2.54 -22.06 2.16
CA ILE A 84 -1.16 -22.39 1.80
C ILE A 84 -0.26 -21.18 2.10
N VAL A 85 0.86 -21.42 2.77
CA VAL A 85 1.82 -20.40 3.19
C VAL A 85 3.15 -20.52 2.46
N THR A 86 3.95 -19.47 2.48
CA THR A 86 5.26 -19.46 1.82
C THR A 86 6.28 -20.35 2.52
N LYS A 87 7.36 -20.71 1.82
CA LYS A 87 8.47 -21.48 2.41
C LYS A 87 9.17 -20.74 3.56
N TYR A 88 9.17 -19.40 3.54
CA TYR A 88 9.80 -18.58 4.58
C TYR A 88 8.86 -18.29 5.76
N HIS A 89 7.57 -18.63 5.65
CA HIS A 89 6.55 -18.35 6.65
C HIS A 89 6.94 -18.79 8.06
N LYS A 90 7.41 -20.04 8.22
CA LYS A 90 7.89 -20.57 9.51
C LYS A 90 9.07 -19.79 10.08
N SER A 91 9.96 -19.26 9.23
CA SER A 91 11.08 -18.44 9.68
C SER A 91 10.60 -17.07 10.18
N HIS A 92 9.68 -16.44 9.46
CA HIS A 92 9.08 -15.17 9.86
C HIS A 92 8.30 -15.27 11.18
N LEU A 93 7.52 -16.35 11.37
CA LEU A 93 6.80 -16.59 12.62
C LEU A 93 7.73 -16.78 13.82
N LYS A 94 8.83 -17.53 13.65
CA LYS A 94 9.85 -17.69 14.70
C LYS A 94 10.49 -16.35 15.07
N ARG A 95 10.79 -15.50 14.09
CA ARG A 95 11.35 -14.15 14.30
C ARG A 95 10.38 -13.21 15.01
N LEU A 96 9.09 -13.36 14.73
CA LEU A 96 8.01 -12.61 15.38
C LEU A 96 7.58 -13.21 16.73
N GLU A 97 8.13 -14.36 17.12
CA GLU A 97 7.76 -15.09 18.34
C GLU A 97 6.24 -15.41 18.42
N ILE A 98 5.62 -15.65 17.26
CA ILE A 98 4.19 -15.97 17.18
C ILE A 98 3.99 -17.45 17.51
N PRO A 99 3.15 -17.77 18.51
CA PRO A 99 2.88 -19.16 18.87
C PRO A 99 1.96 -19.83 17.84
N MET A 100 2.11 -21.15 17.69
CA MET A 100 1.41 -21.95 16.67
C MET A 100 -0.12 -21.82 16.71
N ASN A 101 -0.71 -21.67 17.91
CA ASN A 101 -2.15 -21.50 18.07
C ASN A 101 -2.66 -20.18 17.45
N VAL A 102 -1.85 -19.12 17.50
CA VAL A 102 -2.20 -17.83 16.89
C VAL A 102 -2.06 -17.91 15.37
N GLU A 103 -1.04 -18.60 14.85
CA GLU A 103 -0.92 -18.87 13.40
C GLU A 103 -2.15 -19.61 12.88
N ALA A 104 -2.55 -20.71 13.54
CA ALA A 104 -3.73 -21.47 13.17
C ALA A 104 -5.01 -20.62 13.23
N TYR A 105 -5.12 -19.73 14.22
CA TYR A 105 -6.23 -18.80 14.32
C TYR A 105 -6.26 -17.81 13.14
N ILE A 106 -5.12 -17.22 12.78
CA ILE A 106 -5.00 -16.31 11.63
C ILE A 106 -5.40 -17.05 10.34
N GLN A 107 -4.89 -18.27 10.12
CA GLN A 107 -5.25 -19.11 8.98
C GLN A 107 -6.75 -19.40 8.94
N SER A 108 -7.36 -19.72 10.09
CA SER A 108 -8.79 -19.98 10.18
C SER A 108 -9.64 -18.75 9.81
N ILE A 109 -9.21 -17.55 10.20
CA ILE A 109 -9.90 -16.30 9.86
C ILE A 109 -9.83 -16.04 8.36
N VAL A 110 -8.65 -16.24 7.76
CA VAL A 110 -8.47 -16.04 6.30
C VAL A 110 -9.37 -16.99 5.54
N LEU A 111 -9.34 -18.29 5.85
CA LEU A 111 -10.21 -19.29 5.23
C LEU A 111 -11.69 -18.95 5.41
N LYS A 112 -12.11 -18.58 6.63
CA LYS A 112 -13.49 -18.20 6.92
C LYS A 112 -13.94 -17.01 6.08
N LYS A 113 -13.13 -15.95 6.00
CA LYS A 113 -13.44 -14.75 5.21
C LYS A 113 -13.48 -15.04 3.71
N THR A 114 -12.61 -15.92 3.22
CA THR A 114 -12.63 -16.38 1.83
C THR A 114 -13.97 -17.07 1.54
N VAL A 115 -14.38 -18.04 2.38
CA VAL A 115 -15.65 -18.75 2.22
C VAL A 115 -16.85 -17.81 2.29
N GLU A 116 -16.86 -16.89 3.26
CA GLU A 116 -17.92 -15.88 3.38
C GLU A 116 -18.02 -15.01 2.11
N THR A 117 -16.88 -14.53 1.59
CA THR A 117 -16.82 -13.73 0.36
C THR A 117 -17.36 -14.50 -0.85
N ILE A 118 -16.91 -15.73 -1.06
CA ILE A 118 -17.38 -16.58 -2.17
C ILE A 118 -18.88 -16.88 -2.03
N SER A 119 -19.35 -17.17 -0.81
CA SER A 119 -20.77 -17.44 -0.57
C SER A 119 -21.66 -16.20 -0.80
N PHE A 120 -21.13 -15.01 -0.50
CA PHE A 120 -21.80 -13.75 -0.77
C PHE A 120 -21.86 -13.45 -2.27
N ASP A 121 -20.75 -13.62 -2.97
CA ASP A 121 -20.65 -13.41 -4.41
C ASP A 121 -21.57 -14.36 -5.19
N ARG A 122 -21.61 -15.65 -4.80
CA ARG A 122 -22.54 -16.63 -5.37
C ARG A 122 -24.01 -16.25 -5.17
N ARG A 123 -24.37 -15.65 -4.02
CA ARG A 123 -25.74 -15.17 -3.77
C ARG A 123 -26.07 -13.96 -4.62
N ARG A 124 -25.13 -13.04 -4.85
CA ARG A 124 -25.30 -11.90 -5.75
C ARG A 124 -25.42 -12.31 -7.22
N GLY A 125 -24.61 -13.28 -7.66
CA GLY A 125 -24.65 -13.80 -9.04
C GLY A 125 -25.97 -14.50 -9.40
N LEU A 126 -26.75 -14.93 -8.41
CA LEU A 126 -28.10 -15.48 -8.62
C LEU A 126 -29.16 -14.38 -8.87
N ASP A 127 -28.94 -13.15 -8.39
CA ASP A 127 -29.85 -12.01 -8.57
C ASP A 127 -29.42 -11.06 -9.71
N SER A 128 -28.16 -11.14 -10.19
CA SER A 128 -27.57 -10.14 -11.09
C SER A 128 -27.19 -10.65 -12.48
N GLY A 129 -27.75 -11.78 -12.93
CA GLY A 129 -27.36 -12.47 -14.16
C GLY A 129 -27.40 -11.69 -15.49
N LEU A 130 -27.81 -10.42 -15.52
CA LEU A 130 -27.81 -9.59 -16.74
C LEU A 130 -27.43 -8.09 -16.57
N ASN A 131 -27.28 -7.53 -15.35
CA ASN A 131 -27.34 -6.06 -15.18
C ASN A 131 -26.13 -5.40 -14.46
N ALA A 132 -25.15 -6.17 -13.94
CA ALA A 132 -24.08 -5.59 -13.13
C ALA A 132 -22.92 -4.99 -13.95
N GLU A 133 -22.65 -5.53 -15.13
CA GLU A 133 -21.55 -5.11 -16.00
C GLU A 133 -21.82 -3.72 -16.62
N GLU A 134 -23.07 -3.45 -16.99
CA GLU A 134 -23.51 -2.12 -17.45
C GLU A 134 -23.42 -1.03 -16.35
N SER A 135 -23.51 -1.42 -15.08
CA SER A 135 -23.58 -0.46 -13.97
C SER A 135 -22.24 0.17 -13.65
N TRP A 136 -21.14 -0.58 -13.73
CA TRP A 136 -19.79 -0.05 -13.48
C TRP A 136 -19.26 0.74 -14.69
N GLU A 137 -19.57 0.30 -15.91
CA GLU A 137 -19.28 1.04 -17.15
C GLU A 137 -20.00 2.42 -17.17
N ARG A 138 -21.29 2.48 -16.80
CA ARG A 138 -22.03 3.75 -16.69
C ARG A 138 -21.48 4.65 -15.58
N ALA A 139 -21.08 4.07 -14.44
CA ALA A 139 -20.50 4.83 -13.34
C ALA A 139 -19.12 5.40 -13.70
N LEU A 140 -18.26 4.62 -14.37
CA LEU A 140 -16.96 5.06 -14.89
C LEU A 140 -17.11 6.14 -15.96
N MET A 141 -18.04 5.98 -16.91
CA MET A 141 -18.31 7.02 -17.91
C MET A 141 -18.83 8.33 -17.29
N GLY A 142 -19.71 8.26 -16.28
CA GLY A 142 -20.21 9.45 -15.58
C GLY A 142 -19.11 10.25 -14.86
N VAL A 143 -18.10 9.55 -14.34
CA VAL A 143 -16.92 10.17 -13.69
C VAL A 143 -15.98 10.80 -14.72
N ILE A 144 -15.78 10.15 -15.88
CA ILE A 144 -14.91 10.66 -16.95
C ILE A 144 -15.49 11.94 -17.56
N ILE A 145 -16.78 11.93 -17.93
CA ILE A 145 -17.47 13.11 -18.51
C ILE A 145 -17.56 14.25 -17.48
N GLY A 146 -17.74 13.95 -16.20
CA GLY A 146 -17.71 14.96 -15.13
C GLY A 146 -16.33 15.59 -14.89
N SER A 147 -15.26 14.92 -15.30
CA SER A 147 -13.87 15.40 -15.12
C SER A 147 -13.37 16.27 -16.29
N GLU A 148 -13.98 16.16 -17.48
CA GLU A 148 -13.61 16.94 -18.68
C GLU A 148 -14.19 18.37 -18.71
N MET A 149 -15.08 18.75 -17.80
CA MET A 149 -15.71 20.08 -17.79
C MET A 149 -14.90 21.19 -17.10
N HIS A 150 -13.64 20.92 -16.71
CA HIS A 150 -12.74 21.92 -16.13
C HIS A 150 -11.41 22.00 -16.89
N GLU A 151 -11.47 22.33 -18.19
CA GLU A 151 -10.36 23.02 -18.86
C GLU A 151 -10.81 24.43 -19.23
N GLU A 152 -10.36 25.42 -18.45
CA GLU A 152 -10.40 26.82 -18.89
C GLU A 152 -9.51 26.97 -20.14
N PRO A 153 -9.96 27.68 -21.20
CA PRO A 153 -9.15 27.88 -22.38
C PRO A 153 -7.93 28.76 -22.05
N ILE A 154 -6.74 28.25 -22.38
CA ILE A 154 -5.45 28.93 -22.21
C ILE A 154 -5.46 30.26 -22.99
N PRO A 155 -5.19 31.41 -22.36
CA PRO A 155 -5.13 32.69 -23.08
C PRO A 155 -3.83 32.82 -23.89
N PRO A 156 -3.84 33.45 -25.08
CA PRO A 156 -2.67 33.55 -25.94
C PRO A 156 -1.59 34.48 -25.36
N LEU A 157 -0.34 34.03 -25.46
CA LEU A 157 0.88 34.69 -25.01
C LEU A 157 1.10 36.03 -25.76
N LYS A 158 1.17 37.16 -25.04
CA LYS A 158 1.54 38.47 -25.62
C LYS A 158 3.03 38.51 -25.93
N GLU A 159 3.38 38.81 -27.18
CA GLU A 159 4.75 39.13 -27.61
C GLU A 159 5.26 40.39 -26.89
N ALA A 160 6.42 40.26 -26.23
CA ALA A 160 7.13 41.37 -25.63
C ALA A 160 7.78 42.22 -26.73
N LYS A 161 7.30 43.45 -26.91
CA LYS A 161 7.95 44.47 -27.75
C LYS A 161 9.30 44.83 -27.13
N ARG A 162 10.37 44.73 -27.92
CA ARG A 162 11.68 45.31 -27.59
C ARG A 162 11.57 46.83 -27.61
N GLU A 163 12.02 47.44 -26.53
CA GLU A 163 12.24 48.88 -26.38
C GLU A 163 13.58 49.21 -27.07
N GLU A 164 13.51 49.96 -28.18
CA GLU A 164 14.67 50.64 -28.77
C GLU A 164 14.91 51.90 -27.94
N ASP A 165 16.06 52.01 -27.28
CA ASP A 165 16.55 53.26 -26.73
C ASP A 165 17.79 53.74 -27.50
N GLY A 166 17.77 55.03 -27.81
CA GLY A 166 18.54 55.66 -28.88
C GLY A 166 19.97 56.07 -28.52
N VAL A 167 20.87 55.84 -29.47
CA VAL A 167 22.05 56.61 -29.91
C VAL A 167 22.57 57.73 -28.97
N LYS A 168 23.83 57.62 -28.54
CA LYS A 168 24.77 58.76 -28.52
C LYS A 168 26.19 58.37 -28.95
N ILE A 169 26.63 59.02 -30.03
CA ILE A 169 27.99 59.07 -30.57
C ILE A 169 28.82 60.05 -29.72
N LEU A 170 30.06 59.66 -29.40
CA LEU A 170 31.11 60.53 -28.86
C LEU A 170 31.88 61.17 -30.03
N LYS A 171 31.64 62.45 -30.32
CA LYS A 171 32.67 63.50 -30.47
C LYS A 171 32.06 64.88 -30.66
#